data_AF-A0A1F3SN32-F1
#
_entry.id   AF-A0A1F3SN32-F1
#
_cell.length_a   1.000
_cell.length_b   1.000
_cell.length_c   1.000
_cell.angle_alpha   90.00
_cell.angle_beta   90.00
_cell.angle_gamma   90.00
#
_symmetry.space_group_name_H-M   'P 1'
#
loop_
_entity.id
_entity.type
_entity.pdbx_description
1 polymer ?
#
loop_
_entity_poly.entity_id
_entity_poly.type
_entity_poly.pdbx_seq_one_letter_code
_entity_poly.pdbx_strand_id
1 'polypeptide(L)'
;MARPRGISKTGGRKRGTPNARTVMLGEALAILECDVPKRLVELLPRLEPDKQADVLLELMKYLYPKRTDIGSGDNSPNHIIQDNRKQLLLVMTDPLMKNAARLIAEKMACANINE
;
A
#
# COMPACT_ATOMS: atom_id res chain seq x y z
N MET A 1 14.68 22.62 36.79
CA MET A 1 15.31 23.96 36.70
C MET A 1 15.25 24.43 35.26
N ALA A 2 14.73 25.62 35.00
CA ALA A 2 14.73 26.20 33.66
C ALA A 2 16.17 26.55 33.24
N ARG A 3 16.54 26.26 31.98
CA ARG A 3 17.89 26.51 31.47
C ARG A 3 18.12 28.04 31.35
N PRO A 4 19.28 28.58 31.78
CA PRO A 4 19.56 30.01 31.67
C PRO A 4 19.57 30.47 30.20
N ARG A 5 19.08 31.70 29.96
CA ARG A 5 18.96 32.29 28.61
C ARG A 5 20.36 32.54 28.01
N GLY A 6 20.54 32.25 26.72
CA GLY A 6 21.79 32.53 25.98
C GLY A 6 22.70 31.32 25.71
N ILE A 7 22.42 30.14 26.29
CA ILE A 7 23.15 28.91 25.99
C ILE A 7 22.49 28.20 24.80
N SER A 8 23.27 27.86 23.77
CA SER A 8 22.79 27.06 22.64
C SER A 8 22.23 25.72 23.15
N LYS A 9 21.13 25.24 22.56
CA LYS A 9 20.59 23.92 22.90
C LYS A 9 21.62 22.86 22.50
N THR A 10 22.40 22.41 23.48
CA THR A 10 23.19 21.19 23.39
C THR A 10 22.36 20.04 23.90
N GLY A 11 22.27 18.97 23.09
CA GLY A 11 21.43 17.81 23.34
C GLY A 11 20.15 17.80 22.50
N GLY A 12 19.98 16.72 21.73
CA GLY A 12 18.85 16.46 20.84
C GLY A 12 19.17 15.33 19.86
N ARG A 13 18.16 14.65 19.32
CA ARG A 13 18.40 13.67 18.24
C ARG A 13 18.93 14.41 17.02
N LYS A 14 20.08 13.99 16.48
CA LYS A 14 20.55 14.51 15.18
C LYS A 14 19.54 14.12 14.11
N ARG A 15 19.12 15.08 13.28
CA ARG A 15 18.23 14.84 12.15
C ARG A 15 18.86 13.75 11.26
N GLY A 16 18.08 12.73 10.91
CA GLY A 16 18.57 11.57 10.16
C GLY A 16 19.07 10.41 11.02
N THR A 17 19.14 10.53 12.35
CA THR A 17 19.45 9.36 13.21
C THR A 17 18.27 8.39 13.16
N PRO A 18 18.46 7.15 12.63
CA PRO A 18 17.38 6.17 12.56
C PRO A 18 16.86 5.86 13.96
N ASN A 19 15.59 5.46 14.04
CA ASN A 19 15.02 5.07 15.32
C ASN A 19 15.67 3.75 15.77
N ALA A 20 16.14 3.70 17.02
CA ALA A 20 16.82 2.52 17.58
C ALA A 20 15.98 1.25 17.41
N ARG A 21 14.65 1.34 17.58
CA ARG A 21 13.75 0.18 17.36
C ARG A 21 13.78 -0.34 15.92
N THR A 22 13.92 0.55 14.95
CA THR A 22 13.97 0.18 13.53
C THR A 22 15.29 -0.52 13.20
N VAL A 23 16.38 -0.08 13.81
CA VAL A 23 17.69 -0.73 13.70
C VAL A 23 17.64 -2.12 14.32
N MET A 24 17.16 -2.24 15.56
CA MET A 24 17.03 -3.53 16.27
C MET A 24 16.14 -4.52 15.51
N LEU A 25 15.05 -4.06 14.90
CA LEU A 25 14.20 -4.90 14.05
C LEU A 25 14.97 -5.40 12.82
N GLY A 26 15.72 -4.52 12.14
CA GLY A 26 16.53 -4.89 10.99
C GLY A 26 17.60 -5.92 11.33
N GLU A 27 18.27 -5.74 12.48
CA GLU A 27 19.24 -6.71 13.01
C GLU A 27 18.59 -8.06 13.32
N ALA A 28 17.43 -8.07 14.00
CA ALA A 28 16.70 -9.29 14.30
C ALA A 28 16.23 -10.04 13.04
N LEU A 29 15.75 -9.32 12.03
CA LEU A 29 15.34 -9.91 10.74
C LEU A 29 16.55 -10.46 9.98
N ALA A 30 17.70 -9.79 10.04
CA ALA A 30 18.93 -10.26 9.41
C ALA A 30 19.45 -11.54 10.09
N ILE A 31 19.40 -11.63 11.42
CA ILE A 31 19.75 -12.85 12.18
C ILE A 31 18.86 -14.04 11.78
N LEU A 32 17.59 -13.79 11.50
CA LEU A 32 16.63 -14.81 11.08
C LEU A 32 16.65 -15.08 9.56
N GLU A 33 17.56 -14.45 8.81
CA GLU A 33 17.62 -14.48 7.34
C GLU A 33 16.26 -14.24 6.68
N CYS A 34 15.42 -13.43 7.33
CA CYS A 34 14.02 -13.26 6.96
C CYS A 34 13.84 -12.05 6.05
N ASP A 35 13.76 -12.32 4.74
CA ASP A 35 13.41 -11.33 3.73
C ASP A 35 11.89 -11.25 3.57
N VAL A 36 11.27 -10.32 4.30
CA VAL A 36 9.81 -10.13 4.35
C VAL A 36 9.15 -10.05 2.96
N PRO A 37 9.59 -9.20 2.02
CA PRO A 37 8.97 -9.13 0.69
C PRO A 37 9.08 -10.44 -0.09
N LYS A 38 10.22 -11.15 -0.04
CA LYS A 38 10.33 -12.46 -0.69
C LYS A 38 9.35 -13.45 -0.07
N ARG A 39 9.29 -13.49 1.26
CA ARG A 39 8.40 -14.41 1.97
C ARG A 39 6.92 -14.12 1.69
N LEU A 40 6.56 -12.85 1.51
CA LEU A 40 5.20 -12.46 1.15
C LEU A 40 4.81 -12.97 -0.25
N VAL A 41 5.72 -12.88 -1.23
CA VAL A 41 5.52 -13.40 -2.59
C VAL A 41 5.34 -14.92 -2.58
N GLU A 42 6.09 -15.65 -1.75
CA GLU A 42 5.95 -17.11 -1.60
C GLU A 42 4.62 -17.52 -0.94
N LEU A 43 4.14 -16.73 0.02
CA LEU A 43 2.93 -17.05 0.78
C LEU A 43 1.67 -16.67 0.03
N LEU A 44 1.67 -15.58 -0.74
CA LEU A 44 0.48 -15.04 -1.40
C LEU A 44 -0.33 -16.10 -2.18
N PRO A 45 0.28 -16.94 -3.04
CA PRO A 45 -0.44 -17.94 -3.82
C PRO A 45 -1.05 -19.07 -2.98
N ARG A 46 -0.60 -19.24 -1.74
CA ARG A 46 -1.09 -20.28 -0.81
C ARG A 46 -2.27 -19.84 0.03
N LEU A 47 -2.61 -18.54 0.01
CA LEU A 47 -3.75 -18.01 0.75
C LEU A 47 -5.04 -18.19 -0.06
N GLU A 48 -6.16 -18.23 0.66
CA GLU A 48 -7.50 -18.10 0.08
C GLU A 48 -7.65 -16.78 -0.70
N PRO A 49 -8.42 -16.75 -1.79
CA PRO A 49 -8.53 -15.59 -2.68
C PRO A 49 -9.01 -14.33 -1.96
N ASP A 50 -9.93 -14.46 -0.99
CA ASP A 50 -10.41 -13.33 -0.19
C ASP A 50 -9.28 -12.67 0.59
N LYS A 51 -8.43 -13.48 1.24
CA LYS A 51 -7.27 -12.97 1.99
C LYS A 51 -6.17 -12.44 1.08
N GLN A 52 -6.03 -13.00 -0.13
CA GLN A 52 -5.11 -12.45 -1.12
C GLN A 52 -5.52 -11.02 -1.49
N ALA A 53 -6.82 -10.78 -1.71
CA ALA A 53 -7.34 -9.45 -2.03
C ALA A 53 -7.08 -8.45 -0.89
N ASP A 54 -7.30 -8.85 0.37
CA ASP A 54 -7.02 -8.01 1.54
C ASP A 54 -5.55 -7.61 1.64
N VAL A 55 -4.64 -8.57 1.47
CA VAL A 55 -3.19 -8.32 1.51
C VAL A 55 -2.79 -7.36 0.39
N LEU A 56 -3.29 -7.57 -0.83
CA LEU A 56 -3.01 -6.71 -1.97
C LEU A 56 -3.55 -5.28 -1.77
N LEU A 57 -4.76 -5.14 -1.23
CA LEU A 57 -5.34 -3.84 -0.88
C LEU A 57 -4.50 -3.09 0.16
N GLU A 58 -3.92 -3.78 1.13
CA GLU A 58 -3.02 -3.16 2.11
C GLU A 58 -1.72 -2.67 1.46
N LEU A 59 -1.14 -3.48 0.57
CA LEU A 59 0.08 -3.11 -0.17
C LEU A 59 -0.15 -1.96 -1.15
N MET A 60 -1.32 -1.87 -1.78
CA MET A 60 -1.67 -0.77 -2.69
C MET A 60 -1.54 0.61 -2.03
N LYS A 61 -1.75 0.72 -0.71
CA LYS A 61 -1.60 1.98 0.04
C LYS A 61 -0.18 2.52 0.05
N TYR A 62 0.82 1.68 -0.21
CA TYR A 62 2.23 2.07 -0.29
C TYR A 62 2.67 2.33 -1.73
N LEU A 63 1.96 1.76 -2.71
CA LEU A 63 2.24 1.97 -4.13
C LEU A 63 1.68 3.31 -4.62
N TYR A 64 0.49 3.66 -4.14
CA TYR A 64 -0.19 4.89 -4.52
C TYR A 64 -0.15 5.90 -3.36
N PRO A 65 0.20 7.16 -3.63
CA PRO A 65 0.22 8.19 -2.59
C PRO A 65 -1.19 8.33 -1.99
N LYS A 66 -1.29 8.20 -0.67
CA LYS A 66 -2.52 8.50 0.05
C LYS A 66 -2.87 9.96 -0.21
N ARG A 67 -4.07 10.21 -0.75
CA ARG A 67 -4.61 11.55 -0.85
C ARG A 67 -4.80 12.07 0.56
N THR A 68 -3.97 13.01 0.97
CA THR A 68 -4.28 13.87 2.11
C THR A 68 -5.36 14.82 1.63
N ASP A 69 -6.51 14.86 2.29
CA ASP A 69 -7.54 15.84 2.00
C ASP A 69 -6.93 17.23 2.13
N ILE A 70 -6.61 17.85 0.99
CA ILE A 70 -6.11 19.22 0.95
C ILE A 70 -7.33 20.07 1.26
N GLY A 71 -7.46 20.46 2.53
CA GLY A 71 -8.28 21.56 3.02
C GLY A 71 -9.61 21.74 2.31
N SER A 72 -10.63 21.02 2.73
CA SER A 72 -12.02 21.42 2.49
C SER A 72 -12.81 21.05 3.73
N GLY A 73 -13.19 22.08 4.49
CA GLY A 73 -14.25 21.94 5.47
C GLY A 73 -15.50 21.55 4.71
N ASP A 74 -15.81 20.26 4.72
CA ASP A 74 -17.13 19.64 4.63
C ASP A 74 -16.91 18.13 4.43
N ASN A 75 -16.72 17.43 5.55
CA ASN A 75 -16.70 15.98 5.63
C ASN A 75 -18.10 15.42 5.38
N SER A 76 -18.56 15.42 4.13
CA SER A 76 -19.73 14.65 3.71
C SER A 76 -19.26 13.32 3.07
N PRO A 77 -19.61 12.15 3.64
CA PRO A 77 -19.11 10.85 3.19
C PRO A 77 -19.53 10.47 1.75
N ASN A 78 -20.47 11.20 1.16
CA ASN A 78 -20.99 10.93 -0.18
C ASN A 78 -20.04 11.36 -1.31
N HIS A 79 -19.10 12.29 -1.08
CA HIS A 79 -18.21 12.78 -2.16
C HIS A 79 -17.09 11.78 -2.49
N ILE A 80 -16.52 11.12 -1.48
CA ILE A 80 -15.42 10.15 -1.62
C ILE A 80 -15.84 8.94 -2.47
N ILE A 81 -17.09 8.48 -2.32
CA ILE A 81 -17.62 7.32 -3.07
C ILE A 81 -17.77 7.65 -4.57
N GLN A 82 -18.15 8.89 -4.91
CA GLN A 82 -18.33 9.30 -6.30
C GLN A 82 -17.01 9.43 -7.05
N ASP A 83 -15.96 9.93 -6.39
CA ASP A 83 -14.64 10.08 -7.01
C ASP A 83 -13.92 8.75 -7.24
N ASN A 84 -14.13 7.78 -6.35
CA ASN A 84 -13.64 6.41 -6.53
C ASN A 84 -14.31 5.70 -7.73
N ARG A 85 -15.62 5.90 -7.94
CA ARG A 85 -16.33 5.34 -9.11
C ARG A 85 -15.84 5.93 -10.43
N LYS A 86 -15.61 7.24 -10.49
CA LYS A 86 -15.13 7.91 -11.71
C LYS A 86 -13.73 7.45 -12.10
N GLN A 87 -12.83 7.25 -11.13
CA GLN A 87 -11.48 6.75 -11.40
C GLN A 87 -11.45 5.28 -11.79
N LEU A 88 -12.28 4.44 -11.16
CA LEU A 88 -12.41 3.05 -11.57
C LEU A 88 -12.94 2.95 -13.00
N LEU A 89 -13.90 3.79 -13.38
CA LEU A 89 -14.34 3.95 -14.76
C LEU A 89 -13.22 4.40 -15.70
N LEU A 90 -12.38 5.35 -15.28
CA LEU A 90 -11.25 5.84 -16.08
C LEU A 90 -10.23 4.72 -16.38
N VAL A 91 -9.83 3.97 -15.36
CA VAL A 91 -8.90 2.83 -15.49
C VAL A 91 -9.51 1.69 -16.31
N MET A 92 -10.82 1.48 -16.21
CA MET A 92 -11.54 0.51 -17.05
C MET A 92 -11.77 1.00 -18.49
N THR A 93 -11.70 2.32 -18.75
CA THR A 93 -11.83 2.86 -20.10
C THR A 93 -10.54 2.82 -20.91
N ASP A 94 -9.39 2.64 -20.26
CA ASP A 94 -8.08 2.53 -20.90
C ASP A 94 -8.05 1.33 -21.88
N PRO A 95 -7.58 1.53 -23.13
CA PRO A 95 -7.65 0.50 -24.18
C PRO A 95 -6.84 -0.76 -23.82
N LEU A 96 -5.76 -0.61 -23.05
CA LEU A 96 -4.94 -1.72 -22.56
C LEU A 96 -5.71 -2.63 -21.58
N MET A 97 -6.49 -2.05 -20.67
CA MET A 97 -7.27 -2.79 -19.69
C MET A 97 -8.51 -3.44 -20.31
N LYS A 98 -9.13 -2.80 -21.31
CA LYS A 98 -10.21 -3.42 -22.11
C LYS A 98 -9.74 -4.66 -22.86
N ASN A 99 -8.54 -4.62 -23.45
CA ASN A 99 -7.97 -5.76 -24.16
C ASN A 99 -7.61 -6.90 -23.19
N ALA A 100 -7.06 -6.58 -22.01
CA ALA A 100 -6.79 -7.57 -20.97
C ALA A 100 -8.09 -8.23 -20.44
N ALA A 101 -9.13 -7.43 -20.18
CA ALA A 101 -10.44 -7.95 -19.76
C ALA A 101 -11.08 -8.84 -20.83
N ARG A 102 -10.95 -8.47 -22.12
CA ARG A 102 -11.42 -9.29 -23.24
C ARG A 102 -10.68 -10.62 -23.34
N LEU A 103 -9.36 -10.63 -23.20
CA LEU A 103 -8.55 -11.85 -23.18
C LEU A 103 -8.90 -12.78 -22.01
N ILE A 104 -9.20 -12.22 -20.83
CA ILE A 104 -9.64 -13.00 -19.66
C ILE A 104 -11.03 -13.60 -19.92
N ALA A 105 -11.97 -12.82 -20.46
CA ALA A 105 -13.31 -13.29 -20.79
C ALA A 105 -13.30 -14.39 -21.88
N GLU A 106 -12.47 -14.25 -22.91
CA GLU A 106 -12.29 -15.28 -23.96
C GLU A 106 -11.69 -16.57 -23.37
N LYS A 107 -10.71 -16.47 -22.45
CA LYS A 107 -10.16 -17.64 -21.75
C LYS A 107 -11.17 -18.34 -20.85
N MET A 108 -12.00 -17.58 -20.13
CA MET A 108 -13.05 -18.15 -19.29
C MET A 108 -14.18 -18.79 -20.12
N ALA A 109 -14.54 -18.19 -21.25
CA ALA A 109 -15.52 -18.77 -22.18
C ALA A 109 -15.04 -20.08 -22.81
N CYS A 110 -13.75 -20.18 -23.18
CA CYS A 110 -13.17 -21.43 -23.68
C CYS A 110 -13.04 -22.53 -22.61
N ALA A 111 -12.91 -22.16 -21.34
CA ALA A 111 -12.86 -23.14 -20.24
C ALA A 111 -14.22 -23.81 -20.00
N ASN A 112 -15.32 -23.08 -20.13
CA ASN A 112 -16.68 -23.58 -19.86
C ASN A 112 -17.32 -24.38 -21.00
N ILE A 113 -16.66 -24.52 -22.16
CA ILE A 113 -17.15 -25.31 -23.31
C ILE A 113 -16.54 -26.73 -23.31
N ASN A 114 -15.56 -27.00 -22.45
CA ASN A 114 -14.85 -28.29 -22.37
C ASN A 114 -15.24 -29.15 -21.15
N GLU A 115 -16.34 -28.82 -20.46
CA GLU A 115 -17.02 -29.68 -19.47
C GLU A 115 -18.37 -30.15 -20.02
#